data_AF-A0AAD9PA67-F1
#
_entry.id   AF-A0AAD9PA67-F1
#
_cell.length_a   1.000
_cell.length_b   1.000
_cell.length_c   1.000
_cell.angle_alpha   90.00
_cell.angle_beta   90.00
_cell.angle_gamma   90.00
#
_symmetry.space_group_name_H-M   'P 1'
#
loop_
_entity.id
_entity.type
_entity.pdbx_description
1 polymer ?
#
loop_
_entity_poly.entity_id
_entity_poly.type
_entity_poly.pdbx_seq_one_letter_code
_entity_poly.pdbx_strand_id
1 'polypeptide(L)' 'MMANGTPIYVNNTQIENAESYIYMGQIYSTRDKNQDKEIQRRIKAGWTAFAKHRDIFKGDNGIC' A
#
# COMPACT_ATOMS: atom_id res chain seq x y z
N MET A 1 -20.26 -15.41 -6.11
CA MET A 1 -21.02 -14.14 -6.18
C MET A 1 -20.30 -13.13 -5.30
N MET A 2 -19.63 -12.15 -5.91
CA MET A 2 -19.24 -10.89 -5.26
C MET A 2 -19.85 -9.80 -6.15
N ALA A 3 -20.71 -8.96 -5.60
CA ALA A 3 -21.25 -7.86 -6.36
C ALA A 3 -20.15 -6.79 -6.59
N ASN A 4 -20.38 -5.92 -7.58
CA ASN A 4 -20.08 -4.48 -7.55
C ASN A 4 -19.31 -3.98 -8.78
N GLY A 5 -20.05 -3.73 -9.86
CA GLY A 5 -19.64 -2.89 -10.99
C GLY A 5 -19.60 -1.41 -10.65
N THR A 6 -19.21 -1.04 -9.43
CA THR A 6 -19.05 0.35 -9.03
C THR A 6 -17.68 0.83 -9.51
N PRO A 7 -17.62 1.76 -10.47
CA PRO A 7 -16.35 2.25 -10.99
C PRO A 7 -15.57 2.98 -9.90
N ILE A 8 -14.31 2.61 -9.73
CA ILE A 8 -13.38 3.26 -8.81
C ILE A 8 -12.64 4.35 -9.58
N TYR A 9 -12.60 5.56 -9.03
CA TYR A 9 -11.89 6.70 -9.62
C TYR A 9 -10.74 7.13 -8.73
N VAL A 10 -9.58 7.39 -9.33
CA VAL A 10 -8.44 8.04 -8.68
C VAL A 10 -8.04 9.21 -9.57
N ASN A 11 -8.01 10.43 -9.00
CA ASN A 11 -7.67 11.65 -9.73
C ASN A 11 -8.49 11.81 -11.03
N ASN A 12 -9.81 11.63 -10.95
CA ASN A 12 -10.75 11.65 -12.07
C ASN A 12 -10.50 10.59 -13.18
N THR A 13 -9.58 9.65 -12.95
CA THR A 13 -9.31 8.54 -13.86
C THR A 13 -10.00 7.28 -13.34
N GLN A 14 -10.85 6.67 -14.16
CA GLN A 14 -11.47 5.39 -13.83
C GLN A 14 -10.40 4.29 -13.86
N ILE A 15 -10.24 3.57 -12.76
CA ILE A 15 -9.31 2.45 -12.69
C ILE A 15 -10.04 1.17 -13.11
N GLU A 16 -9.39 0.38 -13.96
CA GLU A 16 -9.86 -0.95 -14.35
C GLU A 16 -9.82 -1.92 -13.17
N ASN A 17 -10.88 -2.73 -13.04
CA ASN A 17 -10.92 -3.78 -12.03
C ASN A 17 -10.24 -5.04 -12.58
N ALA A 18 -8.99 -5.27 -12.18
CA ALA A 18 -8.21 -6.44 -12.60
C ALA A 18 -8.08 -7.48 -11.47
N GLU A 19 -8.33 -8.75 -11.78
CA GLU A 19 -8.16 -9.86 -10.82
C GLU A 19 -6.68 -10.18 -10.50
N SER A 20 -5.78 -9.78 -11.39
CA SER A 20 -4.33 -9.90 -11.21
C SER A 20 -3.59 -8.91 -12.10
N TYR A 21 -2.44 -8.41 -11.64
CA TYR A 21 -1.55 -7.53 -12.39
C TYR A 21 -0.08 -7.90 -12.17
N ILE A 22 0.79 -7.55 -13.12
CA ILE A 22 2.23 -7.73 -13.00
C ILE A 22 2.83 -6.42 -12.50
N TYR A 23 3.53 -6.46 -11.37
CA TYR A 23 4.29 -5.33 -10.85
C TYR A 23 5.73 -5.75 -10.63
N MET A 24 6.66 -5.07 -11.31
CA MET A 24 8.10 -5.35 -11.25
C MET A 24 8.45 -6.84 -11.50
N GLY A 25 7.75 -7.49 -12.45
CA GLY A 25 7.98 -8.89 -12.82
C GLY A 25 7.36 -9.92 -11.86
N GLN A 26 6.64 -9.49 -10.82
CA GLN A 26 5.90 -10.37 -9.93
C GLN A 26 4.40 -10.29 -10.21
N ILE A 27 3.73 -11.44 -10.21
CA ILE A 27 2.26 -11.52 -10.36
C ILE A 27 1.64 -11.23 -8.99
N TYR A 28 0.83 -10.19 -8.92
CA TYR A 28 0.00 -9.87 -7.77
C TYR A 28 -1.45 -10.20 -8.12
N SER A 29 -2.06 -11.11 -7.37
CA SER A 29 -3.50 -11.38 -7.46
C SER A 29 -4.21 -10.98 -6.18
N THR A 30 -5.34 -10.31 -6.33
CA THR A 30 -6.22 -9.91 -5.22
C THR A 30 -6.89 -11.10 -4.53
N ARG A 31 -6.81 -12.31 -5.10
CA ARG A 31 -7.33 -13.55 -4.51
C ARG A 31 -6.40 -14.19 -3.48
N ASP A 32 -5.15 -13.73 -3.38
CA ASP A 32 -4.17 -14.36 -2.51
C ASP A 32 -4.35 -13.93 -1.05
N LYS A 33 -4.93 -14.82 -0.24
CA LYS A 33 -5.33 -14.59 1.17
C LYS A 33 -4.16 -14.20 2.10
N ASN A 34 -2.92 -14.29 1.62
CA ASN A 34 -1.73 -13.96 2.40
C ASN A 34 -1.29 -12.48 2.27
N GLN A 35 -1.96 -11.68 1.44
CA GLN A 35 -1.63 -10.25 1.30
C GLN A 35 -1.85 -9.48 2.59
N ASP A 36 -2.91 -9.77 3.37
CA ASP A 36 -3.19 -9.07 4.62
C ASP A 36 -2.03 -9.19 5.62
N LYS A 37 -1.45 -10.40 5.77
CA LYS A 37 -0.30 -10.61 6.66
C LYS A 37 0.93 -9.83 6.18
N GLU A 38 1.18 -9.80 4.87
CA GLU A 38 2.30 -9.06 4.29
C GLU A 38 2.10 -7.54 4.41
N ILE A 39 0.88 -7.04 4.22
CA ILE A 39 0.53 -5.63 4.43
C ILE A 39 0.79 -5.23 5.89
N GLN A 40 0.29 -6.02 6.84
CA GLN A 40 0.50 -5.75 8.27
C GLN A 40 1.99 -5.79 8.64
N ARG A 41 2.75 -6.74 8.09
CA ARG A 41 4.20 -6.82 8.28
C ARG A 41 4.91 -5.56 7.77
N ARG A 42 4.54 -5.07 6.58
CA ARG A 42 5.12 -3.85 5.97
C ARG A 42 4.78 -2.60 6.77
N ILE A 43 3.54 -2.45 7.24
CA ILE A 43 3.12 -1.35 8.11
C ILE A 43 3.98 -1.32 9.38
N LYS A 44 4.12 -2.47 10.06
CA LYS A 44 4.93 -2.59 11.27
C LYS A 44 6.41 -2.26 11.03
N ALA A 45 6.97 -2.76 9.92
CA ALA A 45 8.36 -2.49 9.54
C ALA A 45 8.59 -1.00 9.28
N GLY A 46 7.66 -0.33 8.58
CA GLY A 46 7.70 1.11 8.33
C GLY A 46 7.71 1.93 9.62
N TRP A 47 6.79 1.64 10.54
CA TRP A 47 6.74 2.30 11.85
C TRP A 47 8.00 2.05 12.68
N THR A 48 8.55 0.83 12.63
CA THR A 48 9.80 0.49 13.35
C THR A 48 10.99 1.28 12.79
N ALA A 49 11.11 1.37 11.46
CA ALA A 49 12.14 2.17 10.81
C ALA A 49 12.00 3.66 11.16
N PHE A 50 10.79 4.20 11.10
CA PHE A 50 10.50 5.57 11.50
C PHE A 50 10.91 5.82 12.96
N ALA A 51 10.45 4.99 13.90
CA ALA A 51 10.76 5.13 15.32
C ALA A 51 12.27 5.11 15.60
N LYS A 52 13.03 4.28 14.88
CA LYS A 52 14.49 4.18 14.98
C LYS A 52 15.20 5.45 14.50
N HIS A 53 14.63 6.18 13.53
CA HIS A 53 15.23 7.36 12.90
C HIS A 53 14.49 8.65 13.26
N ARG A 54 13.56 8.60 14.22
CA ARG A 54 12.68 9.72 14.58
C ARG A 54 13.44 10.98 14.96
N ASP A 55 14.65 10.84 15.49
CA ASP A 55 15.46 11.97 15.95
C ASP A 55 16.05 12.78 14.78
N ILE A 56 16.13 12.20 13.57
CA ILE A 56 16.44 12.94 12.33
C ILE A 56 15.36 14.00 12.06
N PHE A 57 14.12 13.73 12.46
CA PHE A 57 12.98 14.62 12.30
C PHE A 57 12.82 15.59 13.48
N LYS A 58 13.69 15.57 14.50
CA LYS A 58 13.64 16.45 15.68
C LYS A 58 14.63 17.61 15.62
N GLY A 59 14.95 18.09 14.42
CA GLY A 59 15.79 19.27 14.24
C GLY A 59 14.98 20.57 14.35
N ASP A 60 15.59 21.60 14.93
CA ASP A 60 15.12 23.00 14.95
C ASP A 60 15.11 23.65 13.54
N ASN A 61 15.53 22.90 12.52
CA ASN A 61 15.46 23.29 11.12
C ASN A 61 14.14 22.73 10.55
N GLY A 62 13.11 23.56 10.55
CA GLY A 62 11.72 23.22 10.21
C GLY A 62 11.54 22.43 8.90
N ILE A 63 11.57 21.10 9.00
CA ILE A 63 11.01 20.19 8.01
C ILE A 63 9.77 19.46 8.55
N CYS A 64 9.16 20.02 9.60
CA CYS A 64 7.79 19.77 10.04
C CYS A 64 7.12 21.11 10.34
#